data_AF-M2Q8A9-F1
#
_entry.id   AF-M2Q8A9-F1
#
_cell.length_a   1.000
_cell.length_b   1.000
_cell.length_c   1.000
_cell.angle_alpha   90.00
_cell.angle_beta   90.00
_cell.angle_gamma   90.00
#
_symmetry.space_group_name_H-M   'P 1'
#
loop_
_entity.id
_entity.type
_entity.pdbx_description
1 polymer ?
#
loop_
_entity_poly.entity_id
_entity_poly.type
_entity_poly.pdbx_seq_one_letter_code
_entity_poly.pdbx_strand_id
1 'polypeptide(L)'
;GKFLPKDEKPVPRKSRAQDDYSPFEDRVQFETADFLYTRNQMSAGHINYLCLLWAASLAKHQDSPPFGGHRPLYETIDSIPLGDVAWTSLTLTHKDQASLAPGSPHWKAADYDVWYRDPHLVIQNILANPDFDGEFDYTPVHDHLPTKDGGSLRREDFISGDWAWK
;
A
#
# COMPACT_ATOMS: atom_id res chain seq x y z
N GLY A 1 -9.52 -27.47 4.95
CA GLY A 1 -8.05 -27.37 4.98
C GLY A 1 -7.49 -28.42 5.91
N LYS A 2 -6.17 -28.64 5.89
CA LYS A 2 -5.47 -29.50 6.86
C LYS A 2 -5.25 -28.66 8.12
N PHE A 3 -5.94 -28.98 9.21
CA PHE A 3 -5.76 -28.28 10.48
C PHE A 3 -4.40 -28.66 11.07
N LEU A 4 -3.65 -27.65 11.51
CA LEU A 4 -2.43 -27.86 12.30
C LEU A 4 -2.83 -28.35 13.70
N PRO A 5 -2.00 -29.19 14.37
CA PRO A 5 -2.19 -29.56 15.76
C PRO A 5 -2.27 -28.30 16.64
N LYS A 6 -3.02 -28.44 17.73
CA LYS A 6 -3.08 -27.42 18.77
C LYS A 6 -1.65 -27.12 19.26
N ASP A 7 -1.29 -25.83 19.29
CA ASP A 7 0.01 -25.32 19.73
C ASP A 7 1.20 -25.59 18.79
N GLU A 8 0.98 -26.02 17.53
CA GLU A 8 2.06 -26.08 16.54
C GLU A 8 2.56 -24.66 16.21
N LYS A 9 3.85 -24.43 16.44
CA LYS A 9 4.48 -23.14 16.11
C LYS A 9 4.42 -22.92 14.59
N PRO A 10 4.12 -21.70 14.12
CA PRO A 10 4.21 -21.38 12.70
C PRO A 10 5.58 -21.76 12.16
N VAL A 11 5.62 -22.25 10.92
CA VAL A 11 6.90 -22.55 10.25
C VAL A 11 7.76 -21.27 10.28
N PRO A 12 9.00 -21.33 10.81
CA PRO A 12 9.88 -20.17 10.84
C PRO A 12 10.06 -19.64 9.44
N ARG A 13 9.86 -18.34 9.27
CA ARG A 13 10.08 -17.72 7.97
C ARG A 13 11.55 -17.71 7.65
N LYS A 14 11.86 -17.90 6.37
CA LYS A 14 13.21 -17.67 5.89
C LYS A 14 13.53 -16.20 6.13
N SER A 15 14.52 -15.93 6.98
CA SER A 15 15.08 -14.61 7.12
C SER A 15 15.59 -14.14 5.76
N ARG A 16 15.24 -12.93 5.38
CA ARG A 16 15.80 -12.28 4.20
C ARG A 16 17.31 -12.17 4.38
N ALA A 17 18.09 -12.40 3.31
CA ALA A 17 19.52 -12.22 3.37
C ALA A 17 19.84 -10.73 3.62
N GLN A 18 20.92 -10.43 4.35
CA GLN A 18 21.23 -9.06 4.76
C GLN A 18 21.60 -8.14 3.57
N ASP A 19 21.96 -8.75 2.45
CA ASP A 19 22.35 -8.16 1.18
C ASP A 19 21.27 -8.30 0.10
N ASP A 20 20.10 -8.83 0.43
CA ASP A 20 18.98 -8.90 -0.51
C ASP A 20 18.29 -7.53 -0.57
N TYR A 21 18.54 -6.82 -1.67
CA TYR A 21 17.87 -5.56 -2.02
C TYR A 21 16.73 -5.73 -3.02
N SER A 22 16.35 -6.95 -3.39
CA SER A 22 15.25 -7.22 -4.33
C SER A 22 13.98 -6.39 -4.03
N PRO A 23 13.35 -5.77 -5.06
CA PRO A 23 13.63 -5.89 -6.49
C PRO A 23 14.81 -5.04 -6.99
N PHE A 24 15.45 -4.27 -6.12
CA PHE A 24 16.61 -3.47 -6.47
C PHE A 24 17.86 -4.34 -6.64
N GLU A 25 18.71 -3.96 -7.60
CA GLU A 25 19.96 -4.64 -7.94
C GLU A 25 20.96 -4.57 -6.78
N ASP A 26 21.03 -3.42 -6.10
CA ASP A 26 21.93 -3.20 -4.98
C ASP A 26 21.41 -2.12 -4.01
N ARG A 27 22.22 -1.88 -2.98
CA ARG A 27 21.97 -0.87 -1.96
C ARG A 27 21.83 0.54 -2.53
N VAL A 28 22.66 0.90 -3.51
CA VAL A 28 22.71 2.25 -4.07
C VAL A 28 21.43 2.52 -4.85
N GLN A 29 20.96 1.54 -5.61
CA GLN A 29 19.71 1.62 -6.34
C GLN A 29 18.51 1.75 -5.38
N PHE A 30 18.47 0.97 -4.30
CA PHE A 30 17.45 1.09 -3.25
C PHE A 30 17.45 2.48 -2.59
N GLU A 31 18.61 2.95 -2.09
CA GLU A 31 18.71 4.25 -1.40
C GLU A 31 18.40 5.42 -2.35
N THR A 32 18.74 5.28 -3.64
CA THR A 32 18.38 6.27 -4.67
C THR A 32 16.87 6.34 -4.85
N ALA A 33 16.18 5.19 -4.93
CA ALA A 33 14.73 5.16 -5.04
C ALA A 33 14.04 5.77 -3.80
N ASP A 34 14.46 5.40 -2.58
CA ASP A 34 13.95 5.98 -1.34
C ASP A 34 14.11 7.51 -1.34
N PHE A 35 15.33 8.00 -1.60
CA PHE A 35 15.60 9.43 -1.58
C PHE A 35 14.76 10.19 -2.61
N LEU A 36 14.69 9.71 -3.86
CA LEU A 36 13.98 10.42 -4.94
C LEU A 36 12.46 10.37 -4.76
N TYR A 37 11.92 9.24 -4.31
CA TYR A 37 10.48 9.02 -4.22
C TYR A 37 9.89 9.49 -2.88
N THR A 38 10.49 9.13 -1.74
CA THR A 38 9.89 9.38 -0.42
C THR A 38 10.32 10.73 0.17
N ARG A 39 11.62 11.07 0.07
CA ARG A 39 12.19 12.24 0.74
C ARG A 39 12.16 13.50 -0.11
N ASN A 40 12.62 13.40 -1.35
CA ASN A 40 12.68 14.54 -2.26
C ASN A 40 11.36 14.75 -3.02
N GLN A 41 10.60 13.67 -3.27
CA GLN A 41 9.40 13.67 -4.11
C GLN A 41 9.68 14.32 -5.47
N MET A 42 10.80 13.91 -6.07
CA MET A 42 11.34 14.53 -7.28
C MET A 42 10.39 14.35 -8.47
N SER A 43 10.17 15.41 -9.25
CA SER A 43 9.35 15.30 -10.45
C SER A 43 9.98 14.34 -11.46
N ALA A 44 9.16 13.64 -12.26
CA ALA A 44 9.64 12.73 -13.30
C ALA A 44 10.65 13.38 -14.27
N GLY A 45 10.44 14.67 -14.59
CA GLY A 45 11.37 15.45 -15.41
C GLY A 45 12.73 15.66 -14.74
N HIS A 46 12.74 16.00 -13.44
CA HIS A 46 13.98 16.15 -12.68
C HIS A 46 14.70 14.82 -12.46
N ILE A 47 13.96 13.71 -12.25
CA ILE A 47 14.56 12.37 -12.17
C ILE A 47 15.28 12.04 -13.48
N ASN A 48 14.65 12.26 -14.64
CA ASN A 48 15.30 12.05 -15.93
C ASN A 48 16.57 12.90 -16.08
N TYR A 49 16.49 14.17 -15.68
CA TYR A 49 17.63 15.07 -15.76
C TYR A 49 18.79 14.62 -14.87
N LEU A 50 18.51 14.19 -13.63
CA LEU A 50 19.52 13.64 -12.73
C LEU A 50 20.15 12.35 -13.29
N CYS A 51 19.35 11.41 -13.79
CA CYS A 51 19.83 10.19 -14.43
C CYS A 51 20.74 10.50 -15.64
N LEU A 52 20.40 11.51 -16.44
CA LEU A 52 21.22 11.97 -17.57
C LEU A 52 22.57 12.55 -17.09
N LEU A 53 22.58 13.35 -16.04
CA LEU A 53 23.82 13.89 -15.46
C LEU A 53 24.71 12.77 -14.92
N TRP A 54 24.14 11.79 -14.22
CA TRP A 54 24.89 10.62 -13.77
C TRP A 54 25.45 9.81 -14.93
N ALA A 55 24.64 9.50 -15.94
CA ALA A 55 25.10 8.79 -17.14
C ALA A 55 26.27 9.51 -17.81
N ALA A 56 26.20 10.84 -17.95
CA ALA A 56 27.30 11.63 -18.50
C ALA A 56 28.57 11.56 -17.63
N SER A 57 28.42 11.60 -16.30
CA SER A 57 29.55 11.53 -15.37
C SER A 57 30.22 10.15 -15.30
N LEU A 58 29.43 9.08 -15.50
CA LEU A 58 29.85 7.68 -15.40
C LEU A 58 30.33 7.10 -16.74
N ALA A 59 29.97 7.72 -17.87
CA ALA A 59 30.38 7.26 -19.20
C ALA A 59 31.90 7.04 -19.36
N LYS A 60 32.72 7.90 -18.74
CA LYS A 60 34.20 7.76 -18.75
C LYS A 60 34.70 6.52 -18.00
N HIS A 61 33.88 5.95 -17.13
CA HIS A 61 34.17 4.74 -16.34
C HIS A 61 33.52 3.49 -16.95
N GLN A 62 32.83 3.61 -18.09
CA GLN A 62 32.03 2.53 -18.69
C GLN A 62 30.96 1.99 -17.72
N ASP A 63 30.41 2.87 -16.89
CA ASP A 63 29.45 2.52 -15.85
C ASP A 63 28.08 3.19 -16.09
N SER A 64 27.04 2.74 -15.38
CA SER A 64 25.64 3.16 -15.57
C SER A 64 25.05 3.83 -14.32
N PRO A 65 24.12 4.78 -14.48
CA PRO A 65 23.41 5.36 -13.34
C PRO A 65 22.54 4.28 -12.65
N PRO A 66 22.17 4.47 -11.37
CA PRO A 66 21.30 3.53 -10.65
C PRO A 66 19.96 3.27 -11.35
N PHE A 67 19.44 4.28 -12.05
CA PHE A 67 18.26 4.16 -12.92
C PHE A 67 18.51 4.86 -14.26
N GLY A 68 17.97 4.29 -15.34
CA GLY A 68 17.95 4.90 -16.67
C GLY A 68 16.96 6.06 -16.84
N GLY A 69 16.23 6.43 -15.77
CA GLY A 69 15.23 7.49 -15.76
C GLY A 69 14.07 7.15 -14.82
N HIS A 70 13.02 7.97 -14.86
CA HIS A 70 11.86 7.80 -13.98
C HIS A 70 11.06 6.51 -14.22
N ARG A 71 10.94 6.05 -15.48
CA ARG A 71 10.15 4.84 -15.81
C ARG A 71 10.71 3.57 -15.15
N PRO A 72 11.99 3.21 -15.35
CA PRO A 72 12.59 2.08 -14.63
C PRO A 72 12.53 2.22 -13.10
N LEU A 73 12.66 3.45 -12.58
CA LEU A 73 12.54 3.71 -11.14
C LEU A 73 11.14 3.37 -10.64
N TYR A 74 10.09 3.87 -11.29
CA TYR A 74 8.70 3.60 -10.88
C TYR A 74 8.35 2.13 -11.07
N GLU A 75 8.73 1.52 -12.19
CA GLU A 75 8.53 0.08 -12.43
C GLU A 75 9.20 -0.79 -11.35
N THR A 76 10.41 -0.42 -10.92
CA THR A 76 11.11 -1.13 -9.84
C THR A 76 10.37 -0.97 -8.50
N ILE A 77 9.91 0.25 -8.17
CA ILE A 77 9.09 0.50 -6.97
C ILE A 77 7.79 -0.31 -7.01
N ASP A 78 7.11 -0.32 -8.16
CA ASP A 78 5.85 -1.04 -8.35
C ASP A 78 6.04 -2.56 -8.31
N SER A 79 7.26 -3.06 -8.56
CA SER A 79 7.60 -4.49 -8.47
C SER A 79 7.98 -4.98 -7.07
N ILE A 80 8.00 -4.10 -6.05
CA ILE A 80 8.36 -4.49 -4.68
C ILE A 80 7.37 -5.54 -4.17
N PRO A 81 7.82 -6.78 -3.88
CA PRO A 81 6.92 -7.88 -3.51
C PRO A 81 6.40 -7.75 -2.06
N LEU A 82 6.94 -6.82 -1.28
CA LEU A 82 6.54 -6.57 0.09
C LEU A 82 5.24 -5.76 0.13
N GLY A 83 4.16 -6.41 0.59
CA GLY A 83 2.89 -5.72 0.83
C GLY A 83 2.08 -5.47 -0.44
N ASP A 84 2.23 -6.33 -1.44
CA ASP A 84 1.68 -6.29 -2.80
C ASP A 84 0.15 -6.41 -2.86
N VAL A 85 -0.51 -5.48 -2.18
CA VAL A 85 -1.92 -5.18 -2.41
C VAL A 85 -1.94 -3.95 -3.29
N ALA A 86 -2.09 -4.19 -4.59
CA ALA A 86 -2.19 -3.14 -5.58
C ALA A 86 -3.29 -2.15 -5.19
N TRP A 87 -3.03 -0.85 -5.43
CA TRP A 87 -4.07 0.15 -5.36
C TRP A 87 -5.10 -0.13 -6.45
N THR A 88 -6.37 -0.12 -6.05
CA THR A 88 -7.50 -0.13 -6.96
C THR A 88 -8.30 1.15 -6.75
N SER A 89 -9.06 1.56 -7.76
CA SER A 89 -9.97 2.68 -7.66
C SER A 89 -11.39 2.25 -7.98
N LEU A 90 -12.34 2.89 -7.32
CA LEU A 90 -13.73 2.90 -7.75
C LEU A 90 -14.19 4.35 -7.81
N THR A 91 -15.00 4.67 -8.80
CA THR A 91 -15.61 5.99 -8.91
C THR A 91 -16.96 5.96 -8.20
N LEU A 92 -17.11 6.79 -7.18
CA LEU A 92 -18.35 7.01 -6.48
C LEU A 92 -19.11 8.17 -7.11
N THR A 93 -20.39 7.95 -7.34
CA THR A 93 -21.33 8.99 -7.71
C THR A 93 -22.49 9.02 -6.74
N HIS A 94 -23.13 10.18 -6.61
CA HIS A 94 -24.32 10.30 -5.78
C HIS A 94 -25.43 9.40 -6.35
N LYS A 95 -26.06 8.58 -5.49
CA LYS A 95 -27.08 7.58 -5.90
C LYS A 95 -28.15 8.15 -6.83
N ASP A 96 -28.56 9.39 -6.59
CA ASP A 96 -29.63 10.08 -7.31
C ASP A 96 -29.10 11.23 -8.20
N GLN A 97 -27.85 11.13 -8.70
CA GLN A 97 -27.22 12.18 -9.52
C GLN A 97 -28.09 12.60 -10.72
N ALA A 98 -28.80 11.65 -11.33
CA ALA A 98 -29.68 11.88 -12.49
C ALA A 98 -30.99 12.61 -12.16
N SER A 99 -31.39 12.68 -10.88
CA SER A 99 -32.64 13.33 -10.43
C SER A 99 -32.38 14.53 -9.52
N LEU A 100 -31.16 15.08 -9.55
CA LEU A 100 -30.81 16.28 -8.80
C LEU A 100 -31.63 17.48 -9.27
N ALA A 101 -32.28 18.17 -8.32
CA ALA A 101 -33.03 19.38 -8.60
C ALA A 101 -32.11 20.52 -9.08
N PRO A 102 -32.62 21.47 -9.90
CA PRO A 102 -31.88 22.67 -10.25
C PRO A 102 -31.42 23.43 -9.00
N GLY A 103 -30.13 23.79 -8.94
CA GLY A 103 -29.53 24.43 -7.77
C GLY A 103 -28.99 23.48 -6.70
N SER A 104 -28.96 22.16 -6.96
CA SER A 104 -28.29 21.20 -6.08
C SER A 104 -26.79 21.54 -5.93
N PRO A 105 -26.18 21.32 -4.74
CA PRO A 105 -24.77 21.58 -4.52
C PRO A 105 -23.88 20.80 -5.50
N HIS A 106 -22.83 21.44 -6.01
CA HIS A 106 -21.91 20.84 -6.97
C HIS A 106 -21.30 19.52 -6.49
N TRP A 107 -21.06 19.36 -5.18
CA TRP A 107 -20.50 18.14 -4.64
C TRP A 107 -21.41 16.90 -4.85
N LYS A 108 -22.72 17.08 -5.02
CA LYS A 108 -23.66 15.97 -5.31
C LYS A 108 -23.64 15.56 -6.78
N ALA A 109 -23.23 16.45 -7.67
CA ALA A 109 -23.19 16.21 -9.10
C ALA A 109 -21.79 15.76 -9.58
N ALA A 110 -20.81 15.70 -8.67
CA ALA A 110 -19.44 15.33 -8.98
C ALA A 110 -19.20 13.83 -8.79
N ASP A 111 -18.21 13.33 -9.54
CA ASP A 111 -17.69 11.98 -9.43
C ASP A 111 -16.43 12.01 -8.56
N TYR A 112 -16.27 11.02 -7.68
CA TYR A 112 -15.14 10.92 -6.77
C TYR A 112 -14.43 9.59 -6.92
N ASP A 113 -13.16 9.63 -7.32
CA ASP A 113 -12.33 8.44 -7.32
C ASP A 113 -11.86 8.12 -5.90
N VAL A 114 -12.27 6.97 -5.41
CA VAL A 114 -11.81 6.40 -4.15
C VAL A 114 -10.74 5.39 -4.46
N TRP A 115 -9.51 5.68 -4.04
CA TRP A 115 -8.37 4.78 -4.11
C TRP A 115 -8.28 3.97 -2.83
N TYR A 116 -8.24 2.64 -2.95
CA TYR A 116 -8.15 1.73 -1.82
C TYR A 116 -7.30 0.50 -2.16
N ARG A 117 -6.85 -0.20 -1.13
CA ARG A 117 -6.27 -1.55 -1.23
C ARG A 117 -7.29 -2.54 -0.69
N ASP A 118 -7.31 -3.78 -1.19
CA ASP A 118 -8.12 -4.84 -0.60
C ASP A 118 -7.76 -5.01 0.90
N PRO A 119 -8.66 -4.62 1.83
CA PRO A 119 -8.35 -4.65 3.26
C PRO A 119 -8.03 -6.05 3.76
N HIS A 120 -8.60 -7.09 3.14
CA HIS A 120 -8.37 -8.47 3.52
C HIS A 120 -6.94 -8.90 3.18
N LEU A 121 -6.47 -8.60 1.96
CA LEU A 121 -5.08 -8.86 1.56
C LEU A 121 -4.09 -8.03 2.38
N VAL A 122 -4.45 -6.79 2.73
CA VAL A 122 -3.60 -5.94 3.58
C VAL A 122 -3.40 -6.59 4.95
N ILE A 123 -4.48 -7.06 5.58
CA ILE A 123 -4.40 -7.73 6.88
C ILE A 123 -3.68 -9.06 6.79
N GLN A 124 -3.84 -9.83 5.70
CA GLN A 124 -3.03 -11.02 5.47
C GLN A 124 -1.53 -10.72 5.36
N ASN A 125 -1.15 -9.59 4.76
CA ASN A 125 0.24 -9.15 4.67
C ASN A 125 0.80 -8.62 6.00
N ILE A 126 -0.05 -8.04 6.85
CA ILE A 126 0.32 -7.61 8.21
C ILE A 126 0.47 -8.83 9.13
N LEU A 127 -0.51 -9.74 9.16
CA LEU A 127 -0.42 -11.05 9.85
C LEU A 127 0.71 -11.92 9.30
N ALA A 128 0.97 -11.70 8.01
CA ALA A 128 2.25 -11.74 7.36
C ALA A 128 3.34 -11.22 8.30
N ASN A 129 3.87 -10.03 8.07
CA ASN A 129 5.12 -9.57 8.64
C ASN A 129 5.23 -9.65 10.21
N PRO A 130 6.21 -10.40 10.79
CA PRO A 130 6.43 -10.50 12.24
C PRO A 130 6.81 -9.18 12.92
N ASP A 131 7.24 -8.17 12.17
CA ASP A 131 7.47 -6.82 12.70
C ASP A 131 6.18 -6.18 13.24
N PHE A 132 5.01 -6.72 12.87
CA PHE A 132 3.70 -6.31 13.40
C PHE A 132 3.17 -7.22 14.51
N ASP A 133 3.99 -8.11 15.08
CA ASP A 133 3.57 -8.94 16.22
C ASP A 133 3.30 -8.06 17.45
N GLY A 134 2.06 -8.07 17.93
CA GLY A 134 1.60 -7.23 19.03
C GLY A 134 1.27 -5.78 18.67
N GLU A 135 1.35 -5.39 17.39
CA GLU A 135 1.11 -4.00 16.95
C GLU A 135 -0.39 -3.68 16.72
N PHE A 136 -1.27 -4.69 16.75
CA PHE A 136 -2.72 -4.50 16.60
C PHE A 136 -3.51 -5.64 17.26
N ASP A 137 -4.80 -5.40 17.51
CA ASP A 137 -5.69 -6.40 18.08
C ASP A 137 -6.06 -7.48 17.06
N TYR A 138 -5.77 -8.74 17.39
CA TYR A 138 -6.09 -9.89 16.53
C TYR A 138 -7.55 -10.38 16.67
N THR A 139 -8.26 -9.90 17.70
CA THR A 139 -9.56 -10.45 18.09
C THR A 139 -10.68 -9.56 17.58
N PRO A 140 -11.60 -10.06 16.72
CA PRO A 140 -12.77 -9.32 16.28
C PRO A 140 -13.58 -8.73 17.44
N VAL A 141 -14.02 -7.48 17.29
CA VAL A 141 -14.77 -6.76 18.33
C VAL A 141 -16.16 -6.39 17.83
N HIS A 142 -17.17 -6.55 18.68
CA HIS A 142 -18.51 -6.01 18.51
C HIS A 142 -18.79 -5.02 19.65
N ASP A 143 -18.50 -3.74 19.39
CA ASP A 143 -18.84 -2.67 20.33
C ASP A 143 -20.21 -2.08 19.98
N HIS A 144 -21.15 -2.15 20.92
CA HIS A 144 -22.51 -1.67 20.74
C HIS A 144 -22.65 -0.28 21.36
N LEU A 145 -23.08 0.70 20.55
CA LEU A 145 -23.36 2.02 21.07
C LEU A 145 -24.51 1.97 22.10
N PRO A 146 -24.43 2.79 23.17
CA PRO A 146 -25.47 2.85 24.18
C PRO A 146 -26.85 3.09 23.58
N THR A 147 -27.85 2.42 24.14
CA THR A 147 -29.17 2.17 23.55
C THR A 147 -30.04 3.42 23.30
N LYS A 148 -29.60 4.62 23.73
CA LYS A 148 -30.37 5.87 23.55
C LYS A 148 -30.53 6.29 22.08
N ASP A 149 -29.62 5.87 21.19
CA ASP A 149 -29.60 6.30 19.78
C ASP A 149 -29.82 5.17 18.76
N GLY A 150 -30.38 4.03 19.18
CA GLY A 150 -30.79 2.97 18.24
C GLY A 150 -29.78 1.86 17.99
N GLY A 151 -28.88 1.58 18.95
CA GLY A 151 -28.18 0.28 19.06
C GLY A 151 -27.33 -0.12 17.86
N SER A 152 -26.67 0.83 17.20
CA SER A 152 -25.74 0.54 16.11
C SER A 152 -24.38 0.05 16.61
N LEU A 153 -23.71 -0.78 15.81
CA LEU A 153 -22.33 -1.19 16.04
C LEU A 153 -21.40 0.00 15.79
N ARG A 154 -20.47 0.24 16.70
CA ARG A 154 -19.33 1.13 16.44
C ARG A 154 -18.35 0.38 15.54
N ARG A 155 -18.05 0.96 14.38
CA ARG A 155 -17.02 0.47 13.47
C ARG A 155 -15.89 1.48 13.38
N GLU A 156 -14.67 0.99 13.49
CA GLU A 156 -13.46 1.82 13.51
C GLU A 156 -12.40 1.26 12.57
N ASP A 157 -12.19 -0.05 12.60
CA ASP A 157 -11.15 -0.74 11.85
C ASP A 157 -11.65 -2.06 11.22
N PHE A 158 -10.74 -2.78 10.59
CA PHE A 158 -11.01 -4.10 10.01
C PHE A 158 -11.57 -5.09 11.05
N ILE A 159 -11.12 -5.01 12.30
CA ILE A 159 -11.45 -5.95 13.39
C ILE A 159 -12.89 -5.75 13.89
N SER A 160 -13.45 -4.55 13.74
CA SER A 160 -14.86 -4.23 14.00
C SER A 160 -15.84 -4.60 12.87
N GLY A 161 -15.36 -5.30 11.84
CA GLY A 161 -16.14 -5.71 10.68
C GLY A 161 -17.04 -6.94 10.93
N ASP A 162 -18.19 -7.01 10.26
CA ASP A 162 -19.13 -8.14 10.36
C ASP A 162 -18.57 -9.45 9.76
N TRP A 163 -17.45 -9.40 9.03
CA TRP A 163 -16.87 -10.56 8.35
C TRP A 163 -16.49 -11.68 9.33
N ALA A 164 -16.20 -11.35 10.59
CA ALA A 164 -15.83 -12.31 11.62
C ALA A 164 -17.03 -13.07 12.22
N TRP A 165 -18.26 -12.64 11.94
CA TRP A 165 -19.49 -13.16 12.57
C TRP A 165 -20.46 -13.82 11.57
N LYS A 166 -20.01 -14.05 10.35
CA LYS A 166 -20.72 -14.83 9.31
C LYS A 166 -20.23 -16.27 9.31
#